data_AF-A0A9E0GVS9-F1
#
_entry.id   AF-A0A9E0GVS9-F1
#
_cell.length_a   1.000
_cell.length_b   1.000
_cell.length_c   1.000
_cell.angle_alpha   90.00
_cell.angle_beta   90.00
_cell.angle_gamma   90.00
#
_symmetry.space_group_name_H-M   'P 1'
#
loop_
_entity.id
_entity.type
_entity.pdbx_description
1 polymer ?
#
loop_
_entity_poly.entity_id
_entity_poly.type
_entity_poly.pdbx_seq_one_letter_code
_entity_poly.pdbx_strand_id
1 'polypeptide(L)'
;MTEWLAQLEPFGADRQALHLLDTDGPELLPYATLTNARRDSSSILGTVGAVYEWQDAPLIFLVDADQVQDAAKIHQLRRLLAMRGDAPYLGIIAPSRLDVYTIALDRKTPAQARVAIDAAGETVKDLFPHLANRRPNAARTRQGWISNVVLNLLTEAIDRLIGFDLDHGDAISLVGRALFTRFLGDRELLPTDMEAPESAATLFDNADSAQACQPARKVGSDSYSVHFAHAGAMILALSKSILARPNI
;
A
#
# COMPACT_ATOMS: atom_id res chain seq x y z
N MET A 1 -8.62 -15.01 -22.70
CA MET A 1 -9.71 -14.18 -22.18
C MET A 1 -10.50 -15.08 -21.25
N THR A 2 -10.02 -15.18 -20.02
CA THR A 2 -10.48 -16.14 -19.02
C THR A 2 -11.90 -15.77 -18.62
N GLU A 3 -12.87 -16.66 -18.83
CA GLU A 3 -14.27 -16.42 -18.45
C GLU A 3 -14.38 -16.55 -16.92
N TRP A 4 -13.90 -15.54 -16.19
CA TRP A 4 -13.78 -15.49 -14.74
C TRP A 4 -15.05 -15.95 -14.03
N LEU A 5 -16.20 -15.52 -14.53
CA LEU A 5 -17.50 -15.89 -13.98
C LEU A 5 -17.72 -17.40 -14.03
N ALA A 6 -17.45 -18.06 -15.17
CA ALA A 6 -17.65 -19.50 -15.30
C ALA A 6 -16.71 -20.31 -14.39
N GLN A 7 -15.52 -19.78 -14.12
CA GLN A 7 -14.59 -20.41 -13.17
C GLN A 7 -15.00 -20.18 -11.70
N LEU A 8 -15.72 -19.10 -11.41
CA LEU A 8 -16.12 -18.71 -10.05
C LEU A 8 -17.53 -19.16 -9.65
N GLU A 9 -18.40 -19.45 -10.61
CA GLU A 9 -19.76 -19.97 -10.39
C GLU A 9 -19.79 -21.24 -9.51
N PRO A 10 -18.87 -22.22 -9.67
CA PRO A 10 -18.81 -23.38 -8.78
C PRO A 10 -18.56 -23.02 -7.32
N PHE A 11 -17.99 -21.85 -7.06
CA PHE A 11 -17.66 -21.33 -5.74
C PHE A 11 -18.74 -20.40 -5.15
N GLY A 12 -19.86 -20.21 -5.88
CA GLY A 12 -20.98 -19.37 -5.45
C GLY A 12 -20.82 -17.88 -5.74
N ALA A 13 -20.03 -17.51 -6.74
CA ALA A 13 -19.92 -16.10 -7.15
C ALA A 13 -21.23 -15.58 -7.76
N ASP A 14 -21.68 -14.42 -7.28
CA ASP A 14 -22.66 -13.61 -7.97
C ASP A 14 -22.00 -12.79 -9.09
N ARG A 15 -22.60 -12.80 -10.28
CA ARG A 15 -22.17 -11.99 -11.42
C ARG A 15 -22.18 -10.50 -11.12
N GLN A 16 -23.17 -10.02 -10.36
CA GLN A 16 -23.30 -8.59 -10.06
C GLN A 16 -22.23 -8.09 -9.11
N ALA A 17 -21.64 -8.98 -8.31
CA ALA A 17 -20.59 -8.66 -7.37
C ALA A 17 -19.18 -8.85 -7.97
N LEU A 18 -19.07 -9.32 -9.21
CA LEU A 18 -17.80 -9.53 -9.90
C LEU A 18 -17.49 -8.37 -10.85
N HIS A 19 -16.44 -7.64 -10.53
CA HIS A 19 -15.92 -6.53 -11.33
C HIS A 19 -14.69 -6.96 -12.11
N LEU A 20 -14.81 -6.98 -13.45
CA LEU A 20 -13.68 -7.29 -14.33
C LEU A 20 -12.84 -6.02 -14.56
N LEU A 21 -11.52 -6.14 -14.47
CA LEU A 21 -10.62 -4.98 -14.57
C LEU A 21 -10.09 -4.72 -16.00
N ASP A 22 -10.56 -5.50 -16.99
CA ASP A 22 -10.27 -5.32 -18.42
C ASP A 22 -11.37 -4.57 -19.17
N THR A 23 -12.51 -4.30 -18.51
CA THR A 23 -13.57 -3.43 -19.01
C THR A 23 -13.39 -2.01 -18.51
N ASP A 24 -13.96 -1.03 -19.22
CA ASP A 24 -14.07 0.35 -18.74
C ASP A 24 -15.49 0.60 -18.22
N GLY A 25 -15.62 1.17 -17.03
CA GLY A 25 -16.91 1.48 -16.42
C GLY A 25 -16.80 2.31 -15.14
N PRO A 26 -17.81 3.14 -14.80
CA PRO A 26 -17.80 3.99 -13.59
C PRO A 26 -17.69 3.19 -12.29
N GLU A 27 -18.18 1.95 -12.27
CA GLU A 27 -18.07 1.00 -11.16
C GLU A 27 -16.61 0.64 -10.81
N LEU A 28 -15.67 0.85 -11.73
CA LEU A 28 -14.25 0.57 -11.51
C LEU A 28 -13.45 1.77 -10.99
N LEU A 29 -14.08 2.93 -10.77
CA LEU A 29 -13.42 4.10 -10.17
C LEU A 29 -12.74 3.80 -8.83
N PRO A 30 -13.35 3.01 -7.89
CA PRO A 30 -12.66 2.58 -6.67
C PRO A 30 -11.40 1.74 -6.93
N TYR A 31 -11.25 1.19 -8.13
CA TYR A 31 -10.18 0.29 -8.57
C TYR A 31 -9.24 0.92 -9.61
N ALA A 32 -9.30 2.25 -9.78
CA ALA A 32 -8.50 2.98 -10.76
C ALA A 32 -6.99 2.70 -10.66
N THR A 33 -6.47 2.46 -9.46
CA THR A 33 -5.07 2.10 -9.25
C THR A 33 -4.71 0.75 -9.87
N LEU A 34 -5.61 -0.24 -9.81
CA LEU A 34 -5.41 -1.55 -10.43
C LEU A 34 -5.61 -1.47 -11.94
N THR A 35 -6.66 -0.78 -12.43
CA THR A 35 -6.89 -0.64 -13.88
C THR A 35 -5.76 0.15 -14.56
N ASN A 36 -5.19 1.16 -13.89
CA ASN A 36 -3.97 1.84 -14.34
C ASN A 36 -2.77 0.89 -14.36
N ALA A 37 -2.57 0.10 -13.30
CA ALA A 37 -1.47 -0.87 -13.24
C ALA A 37 -1.56 -1.95 -14.33
N ARG A 38 -2.77 -2.28 -14.81
CA ARG A 38 -2.95 -3.21 -15.95
C ARG A 38 -2.52 -2.61 -17.28
N ARG A 39 -2.60 -1.29 -17.44
CA ARG A 39 -2.09 -0.59 -18.64
C ARG A 39 -0.57 -0.54 -18.65
N ASP A 40 0.07 -0.65 -17.48
CA ASP A 40 1.51 -0.75 -17.33
C ASP A 40 1.96 -2.22 -17.22
N SER A 41 2.45 -2.77 -18.34
CA SER A 41 2.94 -4.16 -18.43
C SER A 41 4.09 -4.50 -17.46
N SER A 42 4.73 -3.52 -16.82
CA SER A 42 5.82 -3.73 -15.86
C SER A 42 5.33 -3.95 -14.43
N SER A 43 4.08 -3.61 -14.12
CA SER A 43 3.54 -3.68 -12.76
C SER A 43 2.96 -5.06 -12.43
N ILE A 44 3.42 -5.66 -11.33
CA ILE A 44 2.82 -6.91 -10.83
C ILE A 44 1.34 -6.76 -10.48
N LEU A 45 0.89 -5.56 -10.08
CA LEU A 45 -0.53 -5.29 -9.83
C LEU A 45 -1.38 -5.42 -11.11
N GLY A 46 -0.76 -5.29 -12.29
CA GLY A 46 -1.39 -5.55 -13.58
C GLY A 46 -1.84 -7.00 -13.78
N THR A 47 -1.39 -7.93 -12.93
CA THR A 47 -1.87 -9.32 -12.95
C THR A 47 -3.26 -9.50 -12.32
N VAL A 48 -3.77 -8.50 -11.58
CA VAL A 48 -5.10 -8.58 -10.98
C VAL A 48 -6.16 -8.49 -12.07
N GLY A 49 -6.89 -9.58 -12.21
CA GLY A 49 -7.88 -9.84 -13.24
C GLY A 49 -9.24 -9.20 -12.95
N ALA A 50 -9.68 -9.38 -11.71
CA ALA A 50 -11.01 -9.05 -11.26
C ALA A 50 -11.03 -8.76 -9.76
N VAL A 51 -12.12 -8.16 -9.30
CA VAL A 51 -12.44 -7.96 -7.88
C VAL A 51 -13.81 -8.56 -7.63
N TYR A 52 -13.94 -9.36 -6.57
CA TYR A 52 -15.24 -9.80 -6.09
C TYR A 52 -15.61 -9.04 -4.83
N GLU A 53 -16.80 -8.45 -4.83
CA GLU A 53 -17.37 -7.69 -3.73
C GLU A 53 -18.33 -8.53 -2.89
N TRP A 54 -18.52 -8.12 -1.65
CA TRP A 54 -19.55 -8.63 -0.77
C TRP A 54 -20.16 -7.48 0.00
N GLN A 55 -21.47 -7.26 -0.17
CA GLN A 55 -22.20 -6.14 0.43
C GLN A 55 -21.50 -4.79 0.11
N ASP A 56 -21.29 -4.52 -1.18
CA ASP A 56 -20.69 -3.28 -1.71
C ASP A 56 -19.28 -2.97 -1.19
N ALA A 57 -18.55 -3.99 -0.72
CA ALA A 57 -17.18 -3.87 -0.26
C ALA A 57 -16.28 -4.93 -0.90
N PRO A 58 -15.02 -4.59 -1.27
CA PRO A 58 -14.08 -5.57 -1.79
C PRO A 58 -13.88 -6.72 -0.80
N LEU A 59 -14.08 -7.95 -1.26
CA LEU A 59 -13.85 -9.17 -0.48
C LEU A 59 -12.54 -9.84 -0.92
N ILE A 60 -12.33 -10.00 -2.22
CA ILE A 60 -11.17 -10.72 -2.75
C ILE A 60 -10.71 -10.16 -4.10
N PHE A 61 -9.39 -9.98 -4.23
CA PHE A 61 -8.74 -9.74 -5.52
C PHE A 61 -8.43 -11.05 -6.21
N LEU A 62 -8.66 -11.12 -7.51
CA LEU A 62 -8.56 -12.36 -8.27
C LEU A 62 -7.45 -12.25 -9.30
N VAL A 63 -6.60 -13.26 -9.36
CA VAL A 63 -5.47 -13.36 -10.28
C VAL A 63 -5.48 -14.73 -10.94
N ASP A 64 -5.19 -14.76 -12.23
CA ASP A 64 -5.12 -16.00 -13.02
C ASP A 64 -3.83 -16.74 -12.63
N ALA A 65 -3.93 -18.03 -12.34
CA ALA A 65 -2.79 -18.86 -11.96
C ALA A 65 -1.69 -18.85 -13.02
N ASP A 66 -2.04 -18.65 -14.30
CA ASP A 66 -1.07 -18.56 -15.39
C ASP A 66 -0.17 -17.33 -15.28
N GLN A 67 -0.62 -16.27 -14.61
CA GLN A 67 0.13 -15.02 -14.39
C GLN A 67 1.00 -15.07 -13.12
N VAL A 68 0.68 -15.96 -12.17
CA VAL A 68 1.31 -16.02 -10.85
C VAL A 68 1.59 -17.47 -10.46
N GLN A 69 2.77 -17.95 -10.87
CA GLN A 69 3.21 -19.33 -10.61
C GLN A 69 4.22 -19.46 -9.45
N ASP A 70 4.77 -18.34 -8.97
CA ASP A 70 5.80 -18.33 -7.92
C ASP A 70 5.25 -17.79 -6.58
N ALA A 71 5.61 -18.47 -5.49
CA ALA A 71 5.37 -18.04 -4.12
C ALA A 71 5.87 -16.62 -3.83
N ALA A 72 6.99 -16.21 -4.44
CA ALA A 72 7.52 -14.85 -4.28
C ALA A 72 6.55 -13.79 -4.85
N LYS A 73 5.95 -14.05 -6.02
CA LYS A 73 4.95 -13.17 -6.64
C LYS A 73 3.67 -13.11 -5.81
N ILE A 74 3.19 -14.24 -5.28
CA ILE A 74 2.03 -14.28 -4.36
C ILE A 74 2.31 -13.43 -3.12
N HIS A 75 3.49 -13.58 -2.52
CA HIS A 75 3.90 -12.78 -1.36
C HIS A 75 3.97 -11.27 -1.70
N GLN A 76 4.53 -10.91 -2.84
CA GLN A 76 4.60 -9.51 -3.30
C GLN A 76 3.21 -8.91 -3.52
N LEU A 77 2.30 -9.64 -4.19
CA LEU A 77 0.92 -9.22 -4.39
C LEU A 77 0.19 -9.02 -3.06
N ARG A 78 0.32 -9.96 -2.11
CA ARG A 78 -0.27 -9.81 -0.77
C ARG A 78 0.15 -8.52 -0.09
N ARG A 79 1.43 -8.16 -0.15
CA ARG A 79 1.93 -6.91 0.47
C ARG A 79 1.46 -5.66 -0.26
N LEU A 80 1.52 -5.64 -1.60
CA LEU A 80 1.09 -4.47 -2.39
C LEU A 80 -0.42 -4.22 -2.25
N LEU A 81 -1.23 -5.27 -2.29
CA LEU A 81 -2.68 -5.15 -2.10
C LEU A 81 -3.04 -4.80 -0.66
N ALA A 82 -2.23 -5.19 0.33
CA ALA A 82 -2.42 -4.78 1.72
C ALA A 82 -2.30 -3.26 1.91
N MET A 83 -1.51 -2.58 1.08
CA MET A 83 -1.41 -1.11 1.10
C MET A 83 -2.71 -0.43 0.66
N ARG A 84 -3.58 -1.11 -0.09
CA ARG A 84 -4.90 -0.59 -0.47
C ARG A 84 -5.91 -0.69 0.67
N GLY A 85 -5.77 -1.71 1.52
CA GLY A 85 -6.48 -1.81 2.81
C GLY A 85 -7.99 -2.05 2.72
N ASP A 86 -8.52 -2.49 1.58
CA ASP A 86 -9.96 -2.59 1.36
C ASP A 86 -10.48 -4.02 1.11
N ALA A 87 -9.67 -4.94 0.58
CA ALA A 87 -10.00 -6.36 0.50
C ALA A 87 -9.13 -7.23 1.44
N PRO A 88 -9.72 -8.19 2.19
CA PRO A 88 -8.98 -9.08 3.08
C PRO A 88 -8.26 -10.26 2.38
N TYR A 89 -8.62 -10.61 1.15
CA TYR A 89 -8.13 -11.83 0.50
C TYR A 89 -7.58 -11.61 -0.91
N LEU A 90 -6.64 -12.48 -1.28
CA LEU A 90 -6.13 -12.69 -2.62
C LEU A 90 -6.53 -14.11 -3.06
N GLY A 91 -7.19 -14.23 -4.20
CA GLY A 91 -7.57 -15.50 -4.83
C GLY A 91 -6.74 -15.75 -6.07
N ILE A 92 -6.08 -16.90 -6.12
CA ILE A 92 -5.42 -17.40 -7.33
C ILE A 92 -6.34 -18.44 -7.96
N ILE A 93 -6.88 -18.11 -9.14
CA ILE A 93 -7.85 -18.95 -9.84
C ILE A 93 -7.16 -19.84 -10.87
N ALA A 94 -7.53 -21.11 -10.88
CA ALA A 94 -7.19 -22.07 -11.91
C ALA A 94 -8.47 -22.85 -12.27
N PRO A 95 -8.48 -23.61 -13.38
CA PRO A 95 -9.63 -24.46 -13.72
C PRO A 95 -10.04 -25.35 -12.52
N SER A 96 -11.28 -25.18 -12.05
CA SER A 96 -11.87 -25.90 -10.92
C SER A 96 -11.15 -25.75 -9.57
N ARG A 97 -10.27 -24.75 -9.42
CA ARG A 97 -9.52 -24.51 -8.16
C ARG A 97 -9.43 -23.02 -7.86
N LEU A 98 -9.73 -22.65 -6.62
CA LEU A 98 -9.52 -21.31 -6.09
C LEU A 98 -8.67 -21.39 -4.83
N ASP A 99 -7.43 -20.90 -4.92
CA ASP A 99 -6.51 -20.83 -3.79
C ASP A 99 -6.63 -19.46 -3.12
N VAL A 100 -7.03 -19.41 -1.85
CA VAL A 100 -7.28 -18.16 -1.14
C VAL A 100 -6.18 -17.88 -0.12
N TYR A 101 -5.68 -16.65 -0.11
CA TYR A 101 -4.62 -16.17 0.78
C TYR A 101 -5.07 -14.90 1.51
N THR A 102 -4.74 -14.77 2.79
CA THR A 102 -4.98 -13.53 3.53
C THR A 102 -4.03 -12.43 3.08
N ILE A 103 -4.55 -11.23 2.83
CA ILE A 103 -3.77 -10.02 2.53
C ILE A 103 -3.31 -9.38 3.84
N ALA A 104 -2.01 -9.14 3.96
CA ALA A 104 -1.41 -8.49 5.13
C ALA A 104 0.01 -7.98 4.80
N LEU A 105 0.49 -7.02 5.58
CA LEU A 105 1.89 -6.58 5.60
C LEU A 105 2.75 -7.45 6.53
N ASP A 106 2.52 -8.76 6.51
CA ASP A 106 3.31 -9.70 7.29
C ASP A 106 4.37 -10.39 6.42
N ARG A 107 5.24 -11.15 7.09
CA ARG A 107 6.29 -11.97 6.44
C ARG A 107 5.86 -13.42 6.32
N LYS A 108 4.56 -13.73 6.40
CA LYS A 108 4.09 -15.12 6.30
C LYS A 108 4.36 -15.62 4.90
N THR A 109 4.88 -16.83 4.80
CA THR A 109 4.97 -17.53 3.52
C THR A 109 3.56 -17.74 2.94
N PRO A 110 3.40 -17.88 1.61
CA PRO A 110 2.09 -18.19 1.03
C PRO A 110 1.41 -19.40 1.67
N ALA A 111 2.17 -20.43 2.05
CA ALA A 111 1.63 -21.59 2.77
C ALA A 111 1.02 -21.23 4.13
N GLN A 112 1.65 -20.34 4.90
CA GLN A 112 1.14 -19.87 6.20
C GLN A 112 -0.03 -18.88 6.07
N ALA A 113 -0.11 -18.17 4.96
CA ALA A 113 -1.17 -17.21 4.68
C ALA A 113 -2.38 -17.83 3.95
N ARG A 114 -2.26 -19.08 3.52
CA ARG A 114 -3.32 -19.81 2.81
C ARG A 114 -4.47 -20.07 3.76
N VAL A 115 -5.67 -19.69 3.32
CA VAL A 115 -6.91 -19.98 4.05
C VAL A 115 -7.24 -21.46 3.81
N ALA A 116 -7.32 -22.23 4.90
CA ALA A 116 -7.79 -23.60 4.84
C ALA A 116 -9.30 -23.56 4.52
N ILE A 117 -9.66 -24.07 3.33
CA ILE A 117 -11.05 -24.29 2.93
C ILE A 117 -11.29 -25.77 3.19
N ASP A 118 -12.00 -26.08 4.28
CA ASP A 118 -12.29 -27.46 4.67
C ASP A 118 -13.32 -28.06 3.70
N ALA A 119 -12.83 -28.67 2.63
CA ALA A 119 -13.64 -29.35 1.61
C ALA A 119 -14.50 -30.51 2.15
N ALA A 120 -14.29 -30.91 3.42
CA ALA A 120 -14.97 -32.03 4.05
C ALA A 120 -16.34 -31.66 4.67
N GLY A 121 -16.68 -30.38 4.80
CA GLY A 121 -17.95 -29.96 5.42
C GLY A 121 -18.63 -28.75 4.77
N GLU A 122 -17.90 -27.93 4.01
CA GLU A 122 -18.44 -26.78 3.30
C GLU A 122 -18.74 -27.16 1.85
N THR A 123 -19.96 -26.90 1.37
CA THR A 123 -20.19 -27.02 -0.06
C THR A 123 -19.33 -25.97 -0.75
N VAL A 124 -18.60 -26.34 -1.80
CA VAL A 124 -17.72 -25.42 -2.56
C VAL A 124 -18.48 -24.15 -2.97
N LYS A 125 -19.80 -24.26 -3.16
CA LYS A 125 -20.74 -23.17 -3.48
C LYS A 125 -20.91 -22.11 -2.39
N ASP A 126 -20.54 -22.40 -1.14
CA ASP A 126 -20.68 -21.45 -0.03
C ASP A 126 -19.38 -20.68 0.25
N LEU A 127 -18.36 -20.80 -0.60
CA LEU A 127 -17.02 -20.27 -0.34
C LEU A 127 -17.01 -18.73 -0.15
N PHE A 128 -17.66 -17.97 -1.03
CA PHE A 128 -17.70 -16.50 -0.87
C PHE A 128 -18.46 -16.04 0.38
N PRO A 129 -19.69 -16.54 0.67
CA PRO A 129 -20.36 -16.29 1.94
C PRO A 129 -19.50 -16.67 3.15
N HIS A 130 -18.80 -17.79 3.05
CA HIS A 130 -17.92 -18.28 4.09
C HIS A 130 -16.73 -17.34 4.36
N LEU A 131 -16.03 -16.91 3.30
CA LEU A 131 -14.93 -15.96 3.38
C LEU A 131 -15.38 -14.61 3.95
N ALA A 132 -16.57 -14.14 3.56
CA ALA A 132 -17.17 -12.92 4.08
C ALA A 132 -17.42 -13.01 5.59
N ASN A 133 -17.95 -14.13 6.07
CA ASN A 133 -18.20 -14.35 7.49
C ASN A 133 -16.92 -14.53 8.32
N ARG A 134 -15.86 -15.07 7.72
CA ARG A 134 -14.53 -15.20 8.36
C ARG A 134 -13.64 -13.96 8.19
N ARG A 135 -14.16 -12.87 7.59
CA ARG A 135 -13.37 -11.67 7.28
C ARG A 135 -12.56 -11.21 8.49
N PRO A 136 -11.21 -11.18 8.40
CA PRO A 136 -10.36 -10.69 9.47
C PRO A 136 -10.72 -9.23 9.80
N ASN A 137 -11.27 -8.99 11.00
CA ASN A 137 -11.56 -7.67 11.57
C ASN A 137 -12.35 -6.70 10.67
N ALA A 138 -13.52 -7.13 10.17
CA ALA A 138 -14.39 -6.39 9.24
C ALA A 138 -14.87 -4.97 9.66
N ALA A 139 -14.62 -4.49 10.89
CA ALA A 139 -15.17 -3.20 11.36
C ALA A 139 -14.21 -2.26 12.10
N ARG A 140 -12.96 -2.65 12.42
CA ARG A 140 -12.08 -1.85 13.30
C ARG A 140 -10.82 -1.29 12.67
N THR A 141 -10.43 -1.76 11.48
CA THR A 141 -9.10 -1.46 10.95
C THR A 141 -9.04 -0.21 10.08
N ARG A 142 -10.09 0.20 9.36
CA ARG A 142 -9.92 1.31 8.39
C ARG A 142 -9.47 2.63 9.02
N GLN A 143 -10.06 3.03 10.16
CA GLN A 143 -9.67 4.26 10.87
C GLN A 143 -8.51 4.03 11.85
N GLY A 144 -8.49 2.93 12.60
CA GLY A 144 -7.45 2.70 13.60
C GLY A 144 -6.10 2.26 13.02
N TRP A 145 -6.10 1.49 11.93
CA TRP A 145 -4.88 0.89 11.37
C TRP A 145 -4.08 1.90 10.54
N ILE A 146 -4.72 2.72 9.71
CA ILE A 146 -4.03 3.80 8.96
C ILE A 146 -3.48 4.82 9.95
N SER A 147 -4.27 5.24 10.94
CA SER A 147 -3.80 6.15 11.98
C SER A 147 -2.64 5.55 12.78
N ASN A 148 -2.67 4.27 13.13
CA ASN A 148 -1.59 3.63 13.88
C ASN A 148 -0.33 3.41 13.05
N VAL A 149 -0.45 3.03 11.76
CA VAL A 149 0.71 2.85 10.89
C VAL A 149 1.38 4.20 10.61
N VAL A 150 0.60 5.23 10.29
CA VAL A 150 1.14 6.59 10.09
C VAL A 150 1.74 7.13 11.38
N LEU A 151 1.07 6.95 12.53
CA LEU A 151 1.59 7.39 13.82
C LEU A 151 2.88 6.66 14.18
N ASN A 152 2.98 5.36 13.94
CA ASN A 152 4.19 4.58 14.20
C ASN A 152 5.34 5.02 13.29
N LEU A 153 5.08 5.26 12.01
CA LEU A 153 6.10 5.77 11.08
C LEU A 153 6.59 7.17 11.46
N LEU A 154 5.68 8.04 11.93
CA LEU A 154 6.05 9.37 12.41
C LEU A 154 6.84 9.31 13.71
N THR A 155 6.41 8.47 14.65
CA THR A 155 7.10 8.25 15.92
C THR A 155 8.49 7.69 15.66
N GLU A 156 8.62 6.68 14.80
CA GLU A 156 9.92 6.09 14.43
C GLU A 156 10.82 7.09 13.68
N ALA A 157 10.24 7.97 12.84
CA ALA A 157 10.99 9.04 12.20
C ALA A 157 11.54 10.05 13.21
N ILE A 158 10.70 10.49 14.15
CA ILE A 158 11.06 11.43 15.22
C ILE A 158 12.13 10.80 16.14
N ASP A 159 11.92 9.56 16.59
CA ASP A 159 12.87 8.84 17.45
C ASP A 159 14.24 8.66 16.79
N ARG A 160 14.27 8.39 15.49
CA ARG A 160 15.53 8.30 14.73
C ARG A 160 16.23 9.65 14.65
N LEU A 161 15.50 10.74 14.44
CA LEU A 161 16.07 12.09 14.42
C LEU A 161 16.62 12.49 15.79
N ILE A 162 15.92 12.16 16.88
CA ILE A 162 16.41 12.35 18.24
C ILE A 162 17.68 11.52 18.48
N GLY A 163 17.74 10.30 17.95
CA GLY A 163 18.93 9.46 17.96
C GLY A 163 20.15 10.04 17.24
N PHE A 164 19.96 11.06 16.40
CA PHE A 164 21.02 11.86 15.79
C PHE A 164 21.32 13.16 16.55
N ASP A 165 20.98 13.23 17.83
CA ASP A 165 21.26 14.37 18.72
C ASP A 165 20.53 15.67 18.33
N LEU A 166 19.40 15.54 17.60
CA LEU A 166 18.48 16.66 17.45
C LEU A 166 17.62 16.82 18.69
N ASP A 167 17.38 18.07 19.07
CA ASP A 167 16.39 18.40 20.09
C ASP A 167 15.00 17.87 19.68
N HIS A 168 14.24 17.42 20.66
CA HIS A 168 12.89 16.86 20.46
C HIS A 168 11.98 17.83 19.69
N GLY A 169 12.03 19.13 20.00
CA GLY A 169 11.21 20.15 19.34
C GLY A 169 11.59 20.33 17.88
N ASP A 170 12.89 20.27 17.59
CA ASP A 170 13.43 20.42 16.24
C ASP A 170 13.14 19.18 15.37
N ALA A 171 13.23 17.97 15.93
CA ALA A 171 12.88 16.73 15.26
C ALA A 171 11.39 16.71 14.85
N ILE A 172 10.49 17.08 15.76
CA ILE A 172 9.05 17.18 15.47
C ILE A 172 8.78 18.25 14.41
N SER A 173 9.42 19.43 14.53
CA SER A 173 9.23 20.53 13.57
C SER A 173 9.69 20.13 12.17
N LEU A 174 10.80 19.40 12.06
CA LEU A 174 11.35 18.97 10.78
C LEU A 174 10.46 17.93 10.09
N VAL A 175 9.99 16.92 10.82
CA VAL A 175 9.05 15.92 10.29
C VAL A 175 7.74 16.59 9.85
N GLY A 176 7.20 17.51 10.66
CA GLY A 176 5.99 18.26 10.33
C GLY A 176 6.14 19.12 9.07
N ARG A 177 7.28 19.80 8.90
CA ARG A 177 7.57 20.60 7.69
C ARG A 177 7.73 19.73 6.46
N ALA A 178 8.41 18.60 6.55
CA ALA A 178 8.56 17.67 5.44
C ALA A 178 7.21 17.12 4.96
N LEU A 179 6.33 16.75 5.89
CA LEU A 179 4.96 16.33 5.57
C LEU A 179 4.16 17.46 4.91
N PHE A 180 4.27 18.68 5.45
CA PHE A 180 3.54 19.83 4.93
C PHE A 180 4.01 20.23 3.53
N THR A 181 5.32 20.25 3.28
CA THR A 181 5.88 20.51 1.95
C THR A 181 5.46 19.45 0.94
N ARG A 182 5.43 18.16 1.32
CA ARG A 182 4.90 17.10 0.46
C ARG A 182 3.40 17.27 0.20
N PHE A 183 2.62 17.63 1.21
CA PHE A 183 1.20 17.93 1.06
C PHE A 183 0.94 19.09 0.07
N LEU A 184 1.79 20.12 0.09
CA LEU A 184 1.73 21.24 -0.87
C LEU A 184 2.13 20.79 -2.29
N GLY A 185 3.19 19.99 -2.42
CA GLY A 185 3.63 19.43 -3.71
C GLY A 185 2.59 18.53 -4.36
N ASP A 186 1.93 17.66 -3.57
CA ASP A 186 0.86 16.77 -4.05
C ASP A 186 -0.37 17.53 -4.57
N ARG A 187 -0.50 18.84 -4.29
CA ARG A 187 -1.62 19.69 -4.71
C ARG A 187 -1.23 20.79 -5.70
N GLU A 188 0.00 20.76 -6.22
CA GLU A 188 0.51 21.81 -7.13
C GLU A 188 0.39 23.22 -6.50
N LEU A 189 0.60 23.29 -5.17
CA LEU A 189 0.56 24.54 -4.39
C LEU A 189 1.96 25.05 -4.05
N LEU A 190 3.00 24.44 -4.62
CA LEU A 190 4.37 24.92 -4.46
C LEU A 190 4.60 26.06 -5.47
N PRO A 191 5.31 27.13 -5.06
CA PRO A 191 5.74 28.17 -5.99
C PRO A 191 6.53 27.58 -7.17
N THR A 192 6.34 28.08 -8.40
CA THR A 192 6.91 27.51 -9.63
C THR A 192 8.46 27.46 -9.64
N ASP A 193 9.09 28.32 -8.85
CA ASP A 193 10.52 28.36 -8.51
C ASP A 193 10.98 27.19 -7.61
N MET A 194 10.04 26.47 -7.00
CA MET A 194 10.22 25.21 -6.26
C MET A 194 9.65 23.99 -7.00
N GLU A 195 9.08 24.14 -8.21
CA GLU A 195 8.38 23.08 -8.97
C GLU A 195 9.21 22.33 -10.02
N ALA A 196 10.56 22.36 -9.96
CA ALA A 196 11.28 21.39 -10.81
C ALA A 196 10.79 19.96 -10.47
N PRO A 197 10.55 19.07 -11.44
CA PRO A 197 9.95 17.76 -11.17
C PRO A 197 10.76 16.88 -10.20
N GLU A 198 12.03 17.21 -9.98
CA GLU A 198 12.91 16.62 -8.97
C GLU A 198 12.96 17.40 -7.64
N SER A 199 12.47 18.64 -7.59
CA SER A 199 12.64 19.62 -6.49
C SER A 199 11.90 19.27 -5.20
N ALA A 200 10.59 18.95 -5.24
CA ALA A 200 9.82 18.66 -4.01
C ALA A 200 10.39 17.48 -3.21
N ALA A 201 10.88 16.46 -3.91
CA ALA A 201 11.54 15.31 -3.31
C ALA A 201 12.97 15.64 -2.84
N THR A 202 13.71 16.45 -3.62
CA THR A 202 15.12 16.80 -3.34
C THR A 202 15.32 17.94 -2.35
N LEU A 203 14.26 18.69 -2.02
CA LEU A 203 14.25 19.78 -1.03
C LEU A 203 14.74 19.35 0.36
N PHE A 204 14.69 18.05 0.67
CA PHE A 204 15.23 17.47 1.91
C PHE A 204 16.32 16.40 1.65
N ASP A 205 16.88 16.29 0.44
CA ASP A 205 17.86 15.24 0.09
C ASP A 205 19.21 15.41 0.78
N ASN A 206 19.56 16.65 1.14
CA ASN A 206 20.81 16.99 1.78
C ASN A 206 20.65 18.21 2.71
N ALA A 207 21.68 18.45 3.52
CA ALA A 207 21.73 19.50 4.53
C ALA A 207 21.44 20.89 3.98
N ASP A 208 22.07 21.22 2.85
CA ASP A 208 22.05 22.56 2.26
C ASP A 208 20.67 22.87 1.69
N SER A 209 20.02 21.88 1.05
CA SER A 209 18.65 21.97 0.55
C SER A 209 17.62 22.09 1.67
N ALA A 210 17.76 21.31 2.75
CA ALA A 210 16.84 21.35 3.89
C ALA A 210 16.95 22.68 4.67
N GLN A 211 18.15 23.27 4.71
CA GLN A 211 18.39 24.57 5.35
C GLN A 211 17.79 25.74 4.55
N ALA A 212 17.74 25.64 3.22
CA ALA A 212 17.08 26.63 2.36
C ALA A 212 15.56 26.73 2.61
N CYS A 213 14.93 25.70 3.18
CA CYS A 213 13.52 25.71 3.59
C CYS A 213 13.26 26.32 4.98
N GLN A 214 14.28 26.85 5.66
CA GLN A 214 14.12 27.52 6.94
C GLN A 214 13.79 29.01 6.74
N PRO A 215 12.77 29.59 7.41
CA PRO A 215 12.65 31.04 7.48
C PRO A 215 13.87 31.60 8.22
N ALA A 216 14.49 32.62 7.65
CA ALA A 216 15.75 33.21 8.12
C ALA A 216 15.76 33.43 9.65
N ARG A 217 16.51 32.61 10.38
CA ARG A 217 16.82 32.83 11.80
C ARG A 217 18.32 33.12 11.91
N LYS A 218 18.65 34.24 12.55
CA LYS A 218 20.03 34.70 12.73
C LYS A 218 20.88 33.63 13.44
N VAL A 219 22.05 33.44 12.85
CA VAL A 219 23.10 32.46 13.14
C VAL A 219 23.51 32.43 14.62
N GLY A 220 23.65 31.21 15.14
CA GLY A 220 24.37 30.91 16.37
C GLY A 220 24.61 29.41 16.51
N SER A 221 25.87 28.99 16.34
CA SER A 221 26.48 27.67 16.58
C SER A 221 26.54 26.67 15.39
N ASP A 222 27.77 26.43 14.94
CA ASP A 222 28.18 25.50 13.87
C ASP A 222 27.93 24.01 14.17
N SER A 223 27.54 23.65 15.39
CA SER A 223 27.21 22.26 15.73
C SER A 223 25.82 21.84 15.21
N TYR A 224 24.89 22.78 15.02
CA TYR A 224 23.53 22.49 14.57
C TYR A 224 23.47 22.02 13.11
N SER A 225 24.35 22.50 12.25
CA SER A 225 24.34 22.21 10.81
C SER A 225 24.68 20.76 10.47
N VAL A 226 25.50 20.09 11.29
CA VAL A 226 25.94 18.70 11.05
C VAL A 226 24.88 17.68 11.48
N HIS A 227 24.17 17.95 12.58
CA HIS A 227 23.07 17.09 13.05
C HIS A 227 21.85 17.17 12.11
N PHE A 228 21.55 18.35 11.59
CA PHE A 228 20.49 18.56 10.59
C PHE A 228 20.80 17.93 9.22
N ALA A 229 22.08 17.83 8.85
CA ALA A 229 22.53 17.18 7.60
C ALA A 229 22.17 15.69 7.54
N HIS A 230 22.29 14.99 8.67
CA HIS A 230 21.91 13.58 8.77
C HIS A 230 20.40 13.37 8.80
N ALA A 231 19.66 14.34 9.35
CA ALA A 231 18.21 14.32 9.51
C ALA A 231 17.41 14.44 8.20
N GLY A 232 17.79 15.38 7.32
CA GLY A 232 17.16 15.55 6.00
C GLY A 232 17.32 14.31 5.12
N ALA A 233 18.57 13.81 5.01
CA ALA A 233 18.88 12.57 4.33
C ALA A 233 18.12 11.36 4.91
N MET A 234 17.79 11.37 6.21
CA MET A 234 17.01 10.33 6.88
C MET A 234 15.51 10.41 6.60
N ILE A 235 14.93 11.61 6.48
CA ILE A 235 13.52 11.78 6.08
C ILE A 235 13.34 11.31 4.62
N LEU A 236 14.32 11.55 3.75
CA LEU A 236 14.36 10.94 2.43
C LEU A 236 14.63 9.42 2.49
N ALA A 237 15.50 8.93 3.37
CA ALA A 237 15.73 7.50 3.54
C ALA A 237 14.53 6.77 4.17
N LEU A 238 13.66 7.47 4.90
CA LEU A 238 12.37 6.99 5.40
C LEU A 238 11.32 7.06 4.28
N SER A 239 11.23 8.16 3.53
CA SER A 239 10.36 8.29 2.36
C SER A 239 10.72 7.24 1.28
N LYS A 240 12.01 7.08 0.96
CA LYS A 240 12.56 6.03 0.09
C LYS A 240 12.62 4.66 0.77
N SER A 241 12.67 4.48 2.09
CA SER A 241 12.54 3.13 2.70
C SER A 241 11.09 2.66 2.75
N ILE A 242 10.15 3.58 2.95
CA ILE A 242 8.70 3.32 2.89
C ILE A 242 8.31 2.99 1.44
N LEU A 243 8.98 3.61 0.44
CA LEU A 243 8.74 3.34 -0.99
C LEU A 243 9.67 2.29 -1.64
N ALA A 244 10.84 1.96 -1.07
CA ALA A 244 11.86 1.12 -1.71
C ALA A 244 12.46 0.01 -0.81
N ARG A 245 11.94 -0.27 0.40
CA ARG A 245 12.29 -1.50 1.11
C ARG A 245 11.34 -2.65 0.75
N PRO A 246 11.83 -3.73 0.11
CA PRO A 246 11.04 -4.94 -0.09
C PRO A 246 10.80 -5.74 1.21
N ASN A 247 11.03 -5.15 2.40
CA ASN A 247 11.14 -5.90 3.65
C ASN A 247 10.62 -5.16 4.91
N ILE A 248 9.54 -4.39 4.78
CA ILE A 248 8.63 -4.04 5.90
C ILE A 248 7.22 -4.37 5.49
#